data_AF-A0A936U5E9-F1
#
_entry.id   AF-A0A936U5E9-F1
#
_cell.length_a   1.000
_cell.length_b   1.000
_cell.length_c   1.000
_cell.angle_alpha   90.00
_cell.angle_beta   90.00
_cell.angle_gamma   90.00
#
_symmetry.space_group_name_H-M   'P 1'
#
loop_
_entity.id
_entity.type
_entity.pdbx_description
1 polymer ?
#
loop_
_entity_poly.entity_id
_entity_poly.type
_entity_poly.pdbx_seq_one_letter_code
_entity_poly.pdbx_strand_id
1 'polypeptide(L)'
;MRPRIPRRQALTALGGWVAVNLVLAALFVGLNLAYRAGADAVEFKGGVASFDREFDGALFGIDAQRAYRVSGSGDVAVVKIKAGTPPFRPVCGTTTLDGSLINLAMYQRGDWVYSGYPEFDGVDAYNLKTGETLSVSAPTPAPGKTSDPLTIPEYRSRGLTFTEANKLTPERIVRGHRQLASIEESCVVFNAAFFLLFGASAVAGLWLTARALRSSAEPTAPSA
;
A
#
# COMPACT_ATOMS: atom_id res chain seq x y z
N MET A 1 -38.99 -31.66 -20.88
CA MET A 1 -37.99 -31.54 -21.95
C MET A 1 -36.85 -30.66 -21.45
N ARG A 2 -35.62 -31.21 -21.28
CA ARG A 2 -34.45 -30.37 -21.01
C ARG A 2 -33.85 -29.93 -22.36
N PRO A 3 -33.60 -28.62 -22.60
CA PRO A 3 -33.05 -28.16 -23.86
C PRO A 3 -31.64 -28.73 -24.05
N ARG A 4 -31.46 -29.51 -25.12
CA ARG A 4 -30.15 -29.96 -25.59
C ARG A 4 -29.41 -28.76 -26.17
N ILE A 5 -28.34 -28.34 -25.51
CA ILE A 5 -27.40 -27.39 -26.11
C ILE A 5 -26.54 -28.18 -27.09
N PRO A 6 -26.60 -27.92 -28.42
CA PRO A 6 -25.78 -28.64 -29.40
C PRO A 6 -24.28 -28.47 -29.09
N ARG A 7 -23.50 -29.55 -29.22
CA ARG A 7 -22.04 -29.60 -28.93
C ARG A 7 -21.25 -28.41 -29.52
N ARG A 8 -21.65 -27.89 -30.68
CA ARG A 8 -21.07 -26.68 -31.29
C ARG A 8 -21.21 -25.45 -30.39
N GLN A 9 -22.38 -25.20 -29.80
CA GLN A 9 -22.60 -24.06 -28.89
C GLN A 9 -21.75 -24.16 -27.61
N ALA A 10 -21.50 -25.36 -27.10
CA ALA A 10 -20.63 -25.57 -25.94
C ALA A 10 -19.16 -25.26 -26.25
N LEU A 11 -18.67 -25.63 -27.45
CA LEU A 11 -17.31 -25.32 -27.90
C LEU A 11 -17.13 -23.81 -28.17
N THR A 12 -18.12 -23.14 -28.76
CA THR A 12 -18.09 -21.68 -28.94
C THR A 12 -18.09 -20.94 -27.61
N ALA A 13 -18.88 -21.40 -26.63
CA ALA A 13 -18.91 -20.84 -25.28
C ALA A 13 -17.57 -21.05 -24.56
N LEU A 14 -16.93 -22.20 -24.72
CA LEU A 14 -15.61 -22.49 -24.16
C LEU A 14 -14.53 -21.59 -24.78
N GLY A 15 -14.55 -21.42 -26.11
CA GLY A 15 -13.64 -20.51 -26.82
C GLY A 15 -13.82 -19.04 -26.42
N GLY A 16 -15.07 -18.60 -26.27
CA GLY A 16 -15.39 -17.27 -25.76
C GLY A 16 -14.90 -17.06 -24.32
N TRP A 17 -15.06 -18.06 -23.45
CA TRP A 17 -14.55 -18.01 -22.08
C TRP A 17 -13.01 -17.90 -22.04
N VAL A 18 -12.29 -18.68 -22.85
CA VAL A 18 -10.83 -18.57 -22.95
C VAL A 18 -10.41 -17.17 -23.41
N ALA A 19 -11.07 -16.62 -24.45
CA ALA A 19 -10.79 -15.28 -24.94
C ALA A 19 -10.98 -14.20 -23.86
N VAL A 20 -12.05 -14.28 -23.06
CA VAL A 20 -12.29 -13.36 -21.94
C VAL A 20 -11.17 -13.45 -20.90
N ASN A 21 -10.72 -14.66 -20.53
CA ASN A 21 -9.64 -14.81 -19.56
C ASN A 21 -8.29 -14.30 -20.09
N LEU A 22 -8.01 -14.47 -21.39
CA LEU A 22 -6.82 -13.90 -22.02
C LEU A 22 -6.85 -12.37 -22.00
N VAL A 23 -8.01 -11.76 -22.28
CA VAL A 23 -8.18 -10.30 -22.18
C VAL A 23 -8.00 -9.83 -20.74
N LEU A 24 -8.61 -10.51 -19.77
CA LEU A 24 -8.43 -10.19 -18.34
C LEU A 24 -6.96 -10.31 -17.92
N ALA A 25 -6.23 -11.32 -18.40
CA ALA A 25 -4.80 -11.49 -18.11
C ALA A 25 -3.95 -10.38 -18.74
N ALA A 26 -4.23 -10.00 -19.98
CA ALA A 26 -3.55 -8.89 -20.63
C ALA A 26 -3.79 -7.56 -19.89
N LEU A 27 -5.04 -7.29 -19.47
CA LEU A 27 -5.39 -6.12 -18.67
C LEU A 27 -4.69 -6.12 -17.32
N PHE A 28 -4.69 -7.27 -16.62
CA PHE A 28 -4.01 -7.42 -15.34
C PHE A 28 -2.52 -7.09 -15.44
N VAL A 29 -1.83 -7.68 -16.42
CA VAL A 29 -0.40 -7.47 -16.63
C VAL A 29 -0.13 -6.02 -17.03
N GLY A 30 -0.89 -5.47 -17.98
CA GLY A 30 -0.71 -4.10 -18.47
C GLY A 30 -0.86 -3.05 -17.37
N LEU A 31 -1.90 -3.17 -16.55
CA LEU A 31 -2.16 -2.24 -15.44
C LEU A 31 -1.16 -2.40 -14.29
N ASN A 32 -0.73 -3.63 -13.96
CA ASN A 32 0.36 -3.83 -12.99
C ASN A 32 1.68 -3.22 -13.47
N LEU A 33 1.99 -3.33 -14.77
CA LEU A 33 3.18 -2.70 -15.34
C LEU A 33 3.08 -1.17 -15.29
N ALA A 34 1.93 -0.60 -15.64
CA ALA A 34 1.70 0.85 -15.54
C ALA A 34 1.85 1.35 -14.10
N TYR A 35 1.24 0.65 -13.13
CA TYR A 35 1.36 0.93 -11.71
C TYR A 35 2.82 0.90 -11.23
N ARG A 36 3.58 -0.14 -11.61
CA ARG A 36 5.01 -0.28 -11.26
C ARG A 36 5.91 0.74 -11.96
N ALA A 37 5.51 1.23 -13.13
CA ALA A 37 6.18 2.34 -13.80
C ALA A 37 5.92 3.70 -13.12
N GLY A 38 5.06 3.75 -12.10
CA GLY A 38 4.71 4.97 -11.38
C GLY A 38 3.70 5.83 -12.11
N ALA A 39 2.85 5.25 -12.95
CA ALA A 39 1.70 5.97 -13.49
C ALA A 39 0.71 6.30 -12.36
N ASP A 40 0.23 7.54 -12.31
CA ASP A 40 -0.81 7.96 -11.36
C ASP A 40 -2.21 7.54 -11.81
N ALA A 41 -2.40 7.30 -13.11
CA ALA A 41 -3.64 6.75 -13.65
C ALA A 41 -3.44 6.12 -15.04
N VAL A 42 -4.37 5.26 -15.43
CA VAL A 42 -4.56 4.81 -16.82
C VAL A 42 -5.97 5.17 -17.26
N GLU A 43 -6.08 5.95 -18.33
CA GLU A 43 -7.36 6.28 -18.96
C GLU A 43 -7.65 5.34 -20.14
N PHE A 44 -8.87 4.83 -20.19
CA PHE A 44 -9.37 4.06 -21.32
C PHE A 44 -10.82 4.44 -21.65
N LYS A 45 -11.01 5.06 -22.82
CA LYS A 45 -12.34 5.44 -23.37
C LYS A 45 -13.24 6.17 -22.36
N GLY A 46 -12.67 7.12 -21.62
CA GLY A 46 -13.38 7.93 -20.62
C GLY A 46 -13.54 7.27 -19.24
N GLY A 47 -13.09 6.03 -19.05
CA GLY A 47 -12.89 5.44 -17.73
C GLY A 47 -11.46 5.68 -17.24
N VAL A 48 -11.29 6.13 -16.00
CA VAL A 48 -9.98 6.36 -15.39
C VAL A 48 -9.75 5.33 -14.29
N ALA A 49 -8.71 4.51 -14.43
CA ALA A 49 -8.17 3.73 -13.33
C ALA A 49 -7.10 4.58 -12.64
N SER A 50 -7.48 5.23 -11.54
CA SER A 50 -6.53 5.98 -10.71
C SER A 50 -5.70 5.04 -9.84
N PHE A 51 -4.42 5.34 -9.71
CA PHE A 51 -3.46 4.69 -8.84
C PHE A 51 -3.00 5.63 -7.72
N ASP A 52 -3.79 6.67 -7.45
CA ASP A 52 -3.41 7.75 -6.55
C ASP A 52 -2.79 7.21 -5.26
N ARG A 53 -1.54 7.61 -5.02
CA ARG A 53 -0.72 7.11 -3.91
C ARG A 53 -1.07 7.83 -2.60
N GLU A 54 -2.29 8.34 -2.52
CA GLU A 54 -2.65 9.61 -1.88
C GLU A 54 -2.51 9.58 -0.34
N PHE A 55 -2.26 8.44 0.30
CA PHE A 55 -2.34 8.32 1.75
C PHE A 55 -1.08 7.87 2.50
N ASP A 56 -0.12 7.18 1.87
CA ASP A 56 0.93 6.50 2.66
C ASP A 56 2.31 7.17 2.65
N GLY A 57 2.58 8.09 1.72
CA GLY A 57 3.93 8.67 1.57
C GLY A 57 5.00 7.61 1.25
N ALA A 58 6.21 8.04 0.93
CA ALA A 58 7.32 7.11 0.69
C ALA A 58 7.93 6.64 2.01
N LEU A 59 8.15 5.32 2.15
CA LEU A 59 8.78 4.73 3.32
C LEU A 59 10.28 4.49 3.09
N PHE A 60 11.11 4.86 4.06
CA PHE A 60 12.56 4.66 4.05
C PHE A 60 13.02 3.93 5.31
N GLY A 61 13.74 2.83 5.14
CA GLY A 61 14.05 1.92 6.25
C GLY A 61 15.04 2.50 7.26
N ILE A 62 14.71 2.42 8.55
CA ILE A 62 15.60 2.68 9.67
C ILE A 62 16.18 1.35 10.16
N ASP A 63 15.30 0.36 10.38
CA ASP A 63 15.64 -1.01 10.74
C ASP A 63 14.51 -1.97 10.33
N ALA A 64 14.48 -3.18 10.90
CA ALA A 64 13.53 -4.23 10.57
C ALA A 64 12.06 -3.91 10.94
N GLN A 65 11.83 -2.98 11.88
CA GLN A 65 10.50 -2.67 12.43
C GLN A 65 10.13 -1.19 12.33
N ARG A 66 11.05 -0.32 11.91
CA ARG A 66 10.84 1.13 11.85
C ARG A 66 11.28 1.72 10.51
N ALA A 67 10.55 2.73 10.06
CA ALA A 67 10.85 3.50 8.86
C ALA A 67 10.56 4.98 9.05
N TYR A 68 11.21 5.82 8.25
CA TYR A 68 10.76 7.17 7.99
C TYR A 68 9.63 7.13 6.96
N ARG A 69 8.53 7.82 7.22
CA ARG A 69 7.48 8.12 6.25
C ARG A 69 7.66 9.56 5.80
N VAL A 70 7.81 9.77 4.49
CA VAL A 70 7.89 11.08 3.85
C VAL A 70 6.59 11.31 3.07
N SER A 71 5.77 12.26 3.51
CA SER A 71 4.51 12.61 2.81
C SER A 71 4.78 13.39 1.51
N GLY A 72 3.75 13.50 0.66
CA GLY A 72 3.81 14.37 -0.53
C GLY A 72 4.01 15.86 -0.20
N SER A 73 3.60 16.31 0.99
CA SER A 73 3.88 17.67 1.50
C SER A 73 5.32 17.86 2.00
N GLY A 74 6.12 16.78 2.08
CA GLY A 74 7.48 16.80 2.59
C GLY A 74 7.60 16.60 4.11
N ASP A 75 6.49 16.33 4.80
CA ASP A 75 6.50 16.03 6.23
C ASP A 75 7.15 14.67 6.49
N VAL A 76 7.95 14.60 7.54
CA VAL A 76 8.68 13.39 7.92
C VAL A 76 8.16 12.87 9.26
N ALA A 77 7.89 11.57 9.30
CA ALA A 77 7.44 10.87 10.49
C ALA A 77 8.24 9.59 10.69
N VAL A 78 8.42 9.15 11.93
CA VAL A 78 8.87 7.80 12.23
C VAL A 78 7.65 6.93 12.51
N VAL A 79 7.56 5.79 11.83
CA VAL A 79 6.42 4.88 11.86
C VAL A 79 6.88 3.45 12.12
N LYS A 80 5.99 2.63 12.70
CA LYS A 80 6.19 1.18 12.76
C LYS A 80 5.78 0.52 11.45
N ILE A 81 6.61 -0.41 11.01
CA ILE A 81 6.37 -1.23 9.83
C ILE A 81 6.27 -2.70 10.20
N LYS A 82 5.56 -3.44 9.36
CA LYS A 82 5.49 -4.91 9.42
C LYS A 82 5.63 -5.50 8.03
N ALA A 83 5.92 -6.80 7.99
CA ALA A 83 5.92 -7.52 6.73
C ALA A 83 4.51 -7.55 6.13
N GLY A 84 4.42 -7.30 4.83
CA GLY A 84 3.19 -7.48 4.09
C GLY A 84 2.70 -8.93 4.13
N THR A 85 1.39 -9.12 4.07
CA THR A 85 0.77 -10.45 4.09
C THR A 85 0.50 -10.96 2.66
N PRO A 86 0.64 -12.28 2.41
CA PRO A 86 0.10 -12.89 1.20
C PRO A 86 -1.42 -12.66 1.08
N PRO A 87 -1.99 -12.60 -0.13
CA PRO A 87 -1.36 -12.82 -1.44
C PRO A 87 -0.70 -11.57 -2.05
N PHE A 88 -0.78 -10.41 -1.39
CA PHE A 88 -0.37 -9.14 -1.97
C PHE A 88 1.13 -8.88 -1.89
N ARG A 89 1.81 -9.47 -0.90
CA ARG A 89 3.27 -9.33 -0.71
C ARG A 89 4.13 -9.52 -1.99
N PRO A 90 3.96 -10.59 -2.80
CA PRO A 90 4.78 -10.77 -4.01
C PRO A 90 4.48 -9.75 -5.13
N VAL A 91 3.32 -9.09 -5.09
CA VAL A 91 2.84 -8.25 -6.20
C VAL A 91 2.95 -6.77 -5.88
N CYS A 92 2.58 -6.37 -4.66
CA CYS A 92 2.39 -4.99 -4.25
C CYS A 92 3.52 -4.39 -3.41
N GLY A 93 4.37 -5.21 -2.81
CA GLY A 93 5.43 -4.72 -1.93
C GLY A 93 5.66 -5.66 -0.75
N THR A 94 6.79 -5.51 -0.07
CA THR A 94 7.17 -6.41 1.03
C THR A 94 6.79 -5.91 2.40
N THR A 95 6.41 -4.63 2.52
CA THR A 95 6.27 -3.94 3.79
C THR A 95 4.95 -3.20 3.84
N THR A 96 4.29 -3.13 5.00
CA THR A 96 3.12 -2.27 5.22
C THR A 96 3.24 -1.56 6.55
N LEU A 97 2.47 -0.49 6.73
CA LEU A 97 2.39 0.22 8.01
C LEU A 97 1.67 -0.66 9.04
N ASP A 98 2.11 -0.58 10.28
CA ASP A 98 1.38 -1.17 11.42
C ASP A 98 0.36 -0.21 12.03
N GLY A 99 0.03 0.88 11.32
CA GLY A 99 -0.89 1.93 11.78
C GLY A 99 -0.36 2.82 12.91
N SER A 100 0.84 2.55 13.44
CA SER A 100 1.41 3.28 14.57
C SER A 100 2.41 4.35 14.11
N LEU A 101 2.00 5.62 14.26
CA LEU A 101 2.92 6.75 14.25
C LEU A 101 3.70 6.76 15.57
N ILE A 102 5.04 6.83 15.50
CA ILE A 102 5.88 6.98 16.68
C ILE A 102 6.07 8.46 16.97
N ASN A 103 6.64 9.22 16.02
CA ASN A 103 7.02 10.62 16.21
C ASN A 103 6.88 11.39 14.90
N LEU A 104 6.43 12.65 14.96
CA LEU A 104 6.53 13.61 13.86
C LEU A 104 7.94 14.21 13.89
N ALA A 105 8.83 13.69 13.05
CA ALA A 105 10.26 13.94 13.13
C ALA A 105 10.65 15.13 12.25
N MET A 106 10.89 16.29 12.86
CA MET A 106 11.31 17.49 12.14
C MET A 106 12.82 17.71 12.20
N TYR A 107 13.46 17.22 13.26
CA TYR A 107 14.89 17.38 13.51
C TYR A 107 15.50 16.06 13.94
N GLN A 108 16.80 15.92 13.70
CA GLN A 108 17.60 14.79 14.15
C GLN A 108 18.98 15.25 14.61
N ARG A 109 19.37 14.83 15.82
CA ARG A 109 20.70 15.01 16.39
C ARG A 109 21.20 13.68 16.96
N GLY A 110 22.25 13.12 16.36
CA GLY A 110 22.69 11.76 16.68
C GLY A 110 21.57 10.75 16.43
N ASP A 111 21.29 9.92 17.44
CA ASP A 111 20.23 8.91 17.40
C ASP A 111 18.84 9.47 17.77
N TRP A 112 18.73 10.72 18.18
CA TRP A 112 17.45 11.32 18.55
C TRP A 112 16.79 12.01 17.37
N VAL A 113 15.53 11.65 17.10
CA VAL A 113 14.60 12.40 16.26
C VAL A 113 13.58 13.11 17.13
N TYR A 114 13.14 14.30 16.74
CA TYR A 114 12.23 15.09 17.57
C TYR A 114 11.40 16.10 16.79
N SER A 115 10.26 16.45 17.39
CA SER A 115 9.28 17.41 16.89
C SER A 115 9.68 18.83 17.26
N GLY A 116 9.40 19.78 16.36
CA GLY A 116 9.42 21.22 16.65
C GLY A 116 8.13 21.74 17.31
N TYR A 117 7.13 20.87 17.45
CA TYR A 117 5.80 21.18 17.98
C TYR A 117 5.50 20.26 19.17
N PRO A 118 6.05 20.57 20.35
CA PRO A 118 5.88 19.80 21.58
C PRO A 118 4.44 19.87 22.15
N GLU A 119 3.60 20.75 21.62
CA GLU A 119 2.20 20.91 22.00
C GLU A 119 1.22 19.92 21.37
N PHE A 120 1.66 19.12 20.39
CA PHE A 120 0.81 18.09 19.79
C PHE A 120 0.86 16.79 20.60
N ASP A 121 -0.30 16.15 20.78
CA ASP A 121 -0.37 14.85 21.44
C ASP A 121 0.51 13.82 20.71
N GLY A 122 1.47 13.23 21.44
CA GLY A 122 2.34 12.19 20.89
C GLY A 122 3.67 12.02 21.61
N VAL A 123 4.58 11.31 20.97
CA VAL A 123 5.99 11.27 21.38
C VAL A 123 6.69 12.46 20.74
N ASP A 124 7.33 13.28 21.57
CA ASP A 124 7.98 14.52 21.17
C ASP A 124 9.41 14.30 20.69
N ALA A 125 10.14 13.41 21.35
CA ALA A 125 11.43 12.93 20.90
C ALA A 125 11.55 11.42 21.03
N TYR A 126 12.25 10.80 20.09
CA TYR A 126 12.43 9.37 20.03
C TYR A 126 13.89 9.02 19.71
N ASN A 127 14.47 8.10 20.46
CA ASN A 127 15.81 7.59 20.19
C ASN A 127 15.74 6.37 19.27
N LEU A 128 16.29 6.50 18.06
CA LEU A 128 16.32 5.47 17.04
C LEU A 128 17.13 4.23 17.47
N LYS A 129 18.12 4.38 18.34
CA LYS A 129 18.97 3.27 18.78
C LYS A 129 18.40 2.51 19.97
N THR A 130 17.95 3.23 21.00
CA THR A 130 17.48 2.64 22.26
C THR A 130 15.98 2.39 22.30
N GLY A 131 15.21 3.09 21.45
CA GLY A 131 13.75 3.08 21.51
C GLY A 131 13.17 3.93 22.64
N GLU A 132 14.00 4.71 23.36
CA GLU A 132 13.54 5.65 24.39
C GLU A 132 12.61 6.70 23.77
N THR A 133 11.47 6.93 24.42
CA THR A 133 10.51 7.97 24.06
C THR A 133 10.54 9.07 25.11
N LEU A 134 10.45 10.31 24.66
CA LEU A 134 10.24 11.48 25.50
C LEU A 134 8.95 12.15 25.05
N SER A 135 8.03 12.34 25.99
CA SER A 135 6.89 13.23 25.84
C SER A 135 7.02 14.33 26.88
N VAL A 136 6.86 15.58 26.47
CA VAL A 136 7.07 16.76 27.31
C VAL A 136 5.73 17.43 27.56
N SER A 137 5.54 17.94 28.78
CA SER A 137 4.37 18.76 29.08
C SER A 137 4.67 20.20 28.67
N ALA A 138 4.47 20.53 27.41
CA ALA A 138 4.53 21.91 26.95
C ALA A 138 3.26 22.65 27.38
N PRO A 139 3.36 23.90 27.87
CA PRO A 139 2.19 24.73 28.09
C PRO A 139 1.47 24.94 26.76
N THR A 140 0.14 24.83 26.76
CA THR A 140 -0.68 25.10 25.57
C THR A 140 -0.45 26.54 25.12
N PRO A 141 0.09 26.77 23.91
CA PRO A 141 0.34 28.12 23.44
C PRO A 141 -0.97 28.86 23.17
N ALA A 142 -0.91 30.19 23.15
CA ALA A 142 -2.06 31.00 22.73
C ALA A 142 -2.50 30.60 21.30
N PRO A 143 -3.79 30.75 20.93
CA PRO A 143 -4.27 30.40 19.60
C PRO A 143 -3.41 31.02 18.49
N GLY A 144 -2.92 30.19 17.57
CA GLY A 144 -2.07 30.60 16.45
C GLY A 144 -0.58 30.82 16.79
N LYS A 145 -0.13 30.46 18.00
CA LYS A 145 1.29 30.42 18.37
C LYS A 145 1.74 28.98 18.63
N THR A 146 3.01 28.71 18.41
CA THR A 146 3.67 27.45 18.79
C THR A 146 4.61 27.71 19.96
N SER A 147 4.81 26.70 20.80
CA SER A 147 5.76 26.81 21.91
C SER A 147 7.19 26.84 21.36
N ASP A 148 8.04 27.75 21.84
CA ASP A 148 9.45 27.73 21.45
C ASP A 148 10.11 26.49 22.07
N PRO A 149 10.52 25.50 21.25
CA PRO A 149 11.03 24.25 21.78
C PRO A 149 12.38 24.41 22.52
N LEU A 150 13.10 25.52 22.31
CA LEU A 150 14.32 25.82 23.07
C LEU A 150 14.05 26.11 24.56
N THR A 151 12.82 26.46 24.91
CA THR A 151 12.44 26.74 26.30
C THR A 151 12.27 25.47 27.14
N ILE A 152 12.06 24.32 26.49
CA ILE A 152 11.76 23.04 27.13
C ILE A 152 13.01 22.47 27.85
N PRO A 153 12.98 22.31 29.18
CA PRO A 153 14.10 21.77 29.95
C PRO A 153 14.55 20.36 29.53
N GLU A 154 13.61 19.49 29.19
CA GLU A 154 13.84 18.10 28.80
C GLU A 154 14.62 18.00 27.49
N TYR A 155 14.37 18.91 26.55
CA TYR A 155 15.14 19.03 25.30
C TYR A 155 16.54 19.57 25.55
N ARG A 156 16.68 20.62 26.37
CA ARG A 156 17.97 21.22 26.71
C ARG A 156 18.88 20.26 27.47
N SER A 157 18.35 19.54 28.45
CA SER A 157 19.11 18.55 29.24
C SER A 157 19.66 17.40 28.40
N ARG A 158 19.01 17.09 27.26
CA ARG A 158 19.47 16.10 26.27
C ARG A 158 20.32 16.71 25.15
N GLY A 159 20.54 18.02 25.17
CA GLY A 159 21.28 18.73 24.14
C GLY A 159 20.58 18.74 22.78
N LEU A 160 19.26 18.67 22.71
CA LEU A 160 18.52 18.78 21.45
C LEU A 160 18.56 20.23 20.96
N THR A 161 18.75 20.42 19.64
CA THR A 161 18.94 21.76 19.04
C THR A 161 18.11 21.94 17.78
N PHE A 162 17.44 23.07 17.67
CA PHE A 162 16.47 23.38 16.60
C PHE A 162 17.10 24.29 15.55
N THR A 163 18.12 23.77 14.87
CA THR A 163 18.89 24.49 13.85
C THR A 163 18.67 23.86 12.48
N GLU A 164 18.81 24.62 11.40
CA GLU A 164 18.70 24.08 10.03
C GLU A 164 19.64 22.90 9.76
N ALA A 165 20.85 22.89 10.34
CA ALA A 165 21.79 21.76 10.24
C ALA A 165 21.24 20.43 10.80
N ASN A 166 20.32 20.49 11.77
CA ASN A 166 19.70 19.31 12.38
C ASN A 166 18.35 18.97 11.74
N LYS A 167 17.83 19.81 10.85
CA LYS A 167 16.54 19.58 10.22
C LYS A 167 16.55 18.27 9.43
N LEU A 168 15.45 17.55 9.54
CA LEU A 168 15.23 16.29 8.84
C LEU A 168 14.43 16.62 7.58
N THR A 169 15.10 16.63 6.43
CA THR A 169 14.46 16.93 5.15
C THR A 169 14.27 15.65 4.33
N PRO A 170 13.29 15.61 3.41
CA PRO A 170 13.13 14.51 2.46
C PRO A 170 14.44 14.14 1.75
N GLU A 171 15.22 15.13 1.31
CA GLU A 171 16.47 14.92 0.56
C GLU A 171 17.55 14.30 1.44
N ARG A 172 17.55 14.60 2.75
CA ARG A 172 18.46 13.97 3.71
C ARG A 172 18.07 12.51 3.94
N ILE A 173 16.78 12.21 4.04
CA ILE A 173 16.27 10.85 4.20
C ILE A 173 16.57 10.01 2.96
N VAL A 174 16.24 10.50 1.76
CA VAL A 174 16.46 9.81 0.48
C VAL A 174 17.94 9.48 0.25
N ARG A 175 18.85 10.37 0.65
CA ARG A 175 20.30 10.11 0.52
C ARG A 175 20.85 9.12 1.54
N GLY A 176 20.26 9.07 2.74
CA GLY A 176 20.76 8.26 3.85
C GLY A 176 20.15 6.88 3.98
N HIS A 177 18.97 6.65 3.37
CA HIS A 177 18.15 5.48 3.65
C HIS A 177 17.62 4.84 2.37
N ARG A 178 17.45 3.53 2.42
CA ARG A 178 16.85 2.76 1.32
C ARG A 178 15.34 2.92 1.35
N GLN A 179 14.75 3.29 0.22
CA GLN A 179 13.29 3.25 0.04
C GLN A 179 12.78 1.80 0.14
N LEU A 180 11.72 1.61 0.91
CA LEU A 180 11.06 0.33 1.10
C LEU A 180 9.98 0.13 0.03
N ALA A 181 9.81 -1.13 -0.39
CA ALA A 181 8.68 -1.51 -1.23
C ALA A 181 7.43 -1.64 -0.33
N SER A 182 6.70 -0.54 -0.16
CA SER A 182 5.45 -0.49 0.59
C SER A 182 4.30 -1.10 -0.23
N ILE A 183 3.47 -1.90 0.43
CA ILE A 183 2.16 -2.29 -0.07
C ILE A 183 1.26 -1.07 0.07
N GLU A 184 0.96 -0.45 -1.07
CA GLU A 184 -0.02 0.63 -1.14
C GLU A 184 -1.44 0.06 -1.27
N GLU A 185 -2.41 0.76 -0.69
CA GLU A 185 -3.83 0.37 -0.74
C GLU A 185 -4.34 0.23 -2.18
N SER A 186 -3.93 1.15 -3.06
CA SER A 186 -4.29 1.13 -4.48
C SER A 186 -3.90 -0.20 -5.15
N CYS A 187 -2.72 -0.73 -4.85
CA CYS A 187 -2.30 -2.04 -5.37
C CYS A 187 -3.12 -3.19 -4.79
N VAL A 188 -3.50 -3.13 -3.51
CA VAL A 188 -4.33 -4.15 -2.85
C VAL A 188 -5.72 -4.19 -3.48
N VAL A 189 -6.39 -3.04 -3.57
CA VAL A 189 -7.74 -2.94 -4.16
C VAL A 189 -7.73 -3.41 -5.60
N PHE A 190 -6.73 -2.98 -6.37
CA PHE A 190 -6.55 -3.37 -7.77
C PHE A 190 -6.39 -4.88 -7.92
N ASN A 191 -5.44 -5.49 -7.20
CA ASN A 191 -5.18 -6.93 -7.30
C ASN A 191 -6.36 -7.75 -6.76
N ALA A 192 -7.04 -7.29 -5.69
CA ALA A 192 -8.23 -7.94 -5.16
C ALA A 192 -9.37 -7.99 -6.20
N ALA A 193 -9.60 -6.88 -6.92
CA ALA A 193 -10.60 -6.85 -8.00
C ALA A 193 -10.29 -7.88 -9.09
N PHE A 194 -9.03 -7.99 -9.51
CA PHE A 194 -8.64 -9.00 -10.49
C PHE A 194 -8.76 -10.43 -9.97
N PHE A 195 -8.37 -10.70 -8.72
CA PHE A 195 -8.60 -12.02 -8.11
C PHE A 195 -10.07 -12.40 -8.07
N LEU A 196 -10.97 -11.45 -7.77
CA LEU A 196 -12.41 -11.67 -7.79
C LEU A 196 -12.92 -11.95 -9.21
N LEU A 197 -12.49 -11.17 -10.21
CA LEU A 197 -12.88 -11.38 -11.62
C LEU A 197 -12.39 -12.72 -12.16
N PHE A 198 -11.13 -13.08 -11.92
CA PHE A 198 -10.58 -14.39 -12.31
C PHE A 198 -11.27 -15.53 -11.58
N GLY A 199 -11.50 -15.40 -10.27
CA GLY A 199 -12.20 -16.40 -9.48
C GLY A 199 -13.62 -16.64 -9.99
N ALA A 200 -14.39 -15.58 -10.22
CA ALA A 200 -15.74 -15.66 -10.79
C ALA A 200 -15.74 -16.28 -12.19
N SER A 201 -14.79 -15.87 -13.05
CA SER A 201 -14.62 -16.43 -14.39
C SER A 201 -14.27 -17.93 -14.35
N ALA A 202 -13.37 -18.34 -13.47
CA ALA A 202 -12.98 -19.74 -13.30
C ALA A 202 -14.16 -20.61 -12.84
N VAL A 203 -14.95 -20.13 -11.87
CA VAL A 203 -16.17 -20.81 -11.42
C VAL A 203 -17.18 -20.95 -12.58
N ALA A 204 -17.37 -19.90 -13.38
CA ALA A 204 -18.24 -19.94 -14.54
C ALA A 204 -17.74 -20.96 -15.59
N GLY A 205 -16.43 -21.00 -15.86
CA GLY A 205 -15.81 -21.96 -16.77
C GLY A 205 -15.97 -23.41 -16.31
N LEU A 206 -15.76 -23.67 -15.02
CA LEU A 206 -15.98 -24.98 -14.39
C LEU A 206 -17.45 -25.42 -14.51
N TRP A 207 -18.38 -24.48 -14.32
CA TRP A 207 -19.80 -24.78 -14.49
C TRP A 207 -20.18 -25.12 -15.94
N LEU A 208 -19.65 -24.36 -16.92
CA LEU A 208 -19.88 -24.61 -18.35
C LEU A 208 -19.29 -25.95 -18.80
N THR A 209 -18.07 -26.27 -18.37
CA THR A 209 -17.41 -27.55 -18.67
C THR A 209 -18.17 -28.72 -18.05
N ALA A 210 -18.56 -28.63 -16.77
CA ALA A 210 -19.37 -29.66 -16.12
C ALA A 210 -20.70 -29.90 -16.84
N ARG A 211 -21.36 -28.84 -17.32
CA ARG A 211 -22.60 -28.94 -18.10
C ARG A 211 -22.38 -29.62 -19.45
N ALA A 212 -21.29 -29.31 -20.15
CA ALA A 212 -20.94 -29.90 -21.44
C ALA A 212 -20.56 -31.39 -21.34
N LEU A 213 -19.90 -31.79 -20.24
CA LEU A 213 -19.60 -33.19 -19.94
C LEU A 213 -20.89 -33.98 -19.65
N ARG A 214 -21.80 -33.42 -18.85
CA ARG A 214 -23.10 -34.06 -18.55
C ARG A 214 -23.98 -34.25 -19.79
N SER A 215 -24.01 -33.29 -20.72
CA SER A 215 -24.78 -33.42 -21.95
C SER A 215 -24.21 -34.44 -22.93
N SER A 216 -22.95 -34.86 -22.75
CA SER A 216 -22.28 -35.86 -23.60
C SER A 216 -22.39 -37.29 -23.07
N ALA A 217 -22.84 -37.49 -21.83
CA ALA A 217 -22.89 -38.79 -21.16
C ALA A 217 -24.28 -39.46 -21.18
N GLU A 218 -25.30 -38.81 -21.76
CA GLU A 218 -26.65 -39.39 -21.85
C GLU A 218 -26.68 -40.43 -23.00
N PRO A 219 -26.93 -41.72 -22.72
CA PRO A 219 -26.92 -42.76 -23.74
C PRO A 219 -28.01 -42.49 -24.79
N THR A 220 -27.65 -42.61 -26.06
CA THR A 220 -28.63 -42.62 -27.14
C THR A 220 -29.47 -43.88 -26.95
N ALA A 221 -30.72 -43.71 -26.49
CA ALA A 221 -31.66 -44.82 -26.41
C ALA A 221 -31.76 -45.45 -27.81
N PRO A 222 -31.59 -46.78 -27.96
CA PRO A 222 -31.75 -47.43 -29.25
C PRO A 222 -33.18 -47.17 -29.74
N SER A 223 -33.30 -46.62 -30.94
CA SER A 223 -34.59 -46.48 -31.62
C SER A 223 -35.14 -47.87 -31.90
N ALA A 224 -36.30 -48.17 -31.30
CA ALA A 224 -37.13 -49.32 -31.65
C ALA A 224 -37.78 -49.12 -33.03
#